data_AF-A0A563EDZ2-F1
#
_entry.id   AF-A0A563EDZ2-F1
#
_cell.length_a   1.000
_cell.length_b   1.000
_cell.length_c   1.000
_cell.angle_alpha   90.00
_cell.angle_beta   90.00
_cell.angle_gamma   90.00
#
_symmetry.space_group_name_H-M   'P 1'
#
loop_
_entity.id
_entity.type
_entity.pdbx_description
1 polymer ?
#
loop_
_entity_poly.entity_id
_entity_poly.type
_entity_poly.pdbx_seq_one_letter_code
_entity_poly.pdbx_strand_id
1 'polypeptide(L)'
;MSSVLEWSESELGGAGWIDPDSGERPEVHPAENPVVRAGAVRLSAELDVVEAAEARVVFYRDDFVRLARERLATAETSASAVAKAISAVYAAADTNQVGSQQADKLRNLVEIAAITHQLSNTPADSPPARTGLEARLDQALQRSAALAWVSLPDWYTSAGQFTDTTLRDLDRLEAARVGLRDALDNEALYLDIATEQRDTARQNLSDSVEDLAPRLSSEQFACMTAAALVTTSPEITQPDTVRREAEHQAALMLQNKHIAARLLNAGVRVVIIPKDTPLTALPEFRHLAGTTTSDGRHWDDQNAAITGRTIAIRDNALTHLPHEIAHAIHEHALDDADKHHITLLYRDRLQQPDAPWPGNYASTNEHELFAQLSTTYTGTNHGHVTNNSHIWPHKKWPETFPLLRNTYGPNPTNIHQRHPATTDKHPHHTASTNPPSPTPAQDTPEPPSTATYAKMRSTGNNKNSQNGHSPTEKTSSTRIPSGATQQTATVKRAM
;
A
#
# COMPACT_ATOMS: atom_id res chain seq x y z
N MET A 1 -13.58 -16.40 -44.75
CA MET A 1 -12.31 -16.44 -45.51
C MET A 1 -11.23 -15.85 -44.61
N SER A 2 -10.65 -16.68 -43.73
CA SER A 2 -9.54 -16.25 -42.87
C SER A 2 -8.25 -16.59 -43.60
N SER A 3 -7.56 -15.59 -44.16
CA SER A 3 -6.18 -15.79 -44.60
C SER A 3 -5.33 -15.93 -43.34
N VAL A 4 -4.96 -17.15 -43.00
CA VAL A 4 -3.89 -17.40 -42.04
C VAL A 4 -2.63 -16.82 -42.67
N LEU A 5 -2.15 -15.70 -42.15
CA LEU A 5 -0.83 -15.16 -42.49
C LEU A 5 0.18 -16.22 -42.04
N GLU A 6 0.72 -16.99 -42.98
CA GLU A 6 1.88 -17.85 -42.74
C GLU A 6 3.10 -16.94 -42.60
N TRP A 7 3.53 -16.71 -41.36
CA TRP A 7 4.78 -16.04 -41.04
C TRP A 7 5.93 -17.01 -41.34
N SER A 8 6.94 -16.57 -42.08
CA SER A 8 8.09 -17.43 -42.38
C SER A 8 9.01 -17.54 -41.15
N GLU A 9 9.66 -18.69 -40.94
CA GLU A 9 10.64 -18.87 -39.84
C GLU A 9 11.77 -17.82 -39.87
N SER A 10 12.05 -17.22 -41.04
CA SER A 10 12.98 -16.09 -41.20
C SER A 10 12.49 -14.76 -40.62
N GLU A 11 11.17 -14.54 -40.49
CA GLU A 11 10.59 -13.34 -39.87
C GLU A 11 10.52 -13.44 -38.33
N LEU A 12 10.70 -14.64 -37.78
CA LEU A 12 10.83 -14.86 -36.33
C LEU A 12 12.20 -14.43 -35.79
N GLY A 13 13.07 -13.84 -36.63
CA GLY A 13 14.34 -13.27 -36.23
C GLY A 13 15.31 -14.35 -35.74
N GLY A 14 16.13 -14.88 -36.65
CA GLY A 14 17.34 -15.57 -36.27
C GLY A 14 18.26 -14.58 -35.54
N ALA A 15 18.10 -14.48 -34.22
CA ALA A 15 19.02 -13.73 -33.39
C ALA A 15 20.40 -14.36 -33.57
N GLY A 16 21.35 -13.55 -34.06
CA GLY A 16 22.76 -13.92 -34.05
C GLY A 16 23.16 -14.22 -32.61
N TRP A 17 23.19 -15.50 -32.28
CA TRP A 17 23.61 -15.97 -30.98
C TRP A 17 25.12 -15.82 -30.92
N ILE A 18 25.61 -14.83 -30.16
CA ILE A 18 27.02 -14.71 -29.87
C ILE A 18 27.30 -15.72 -28.76
N ASP A 19 28.06 -16.76 -29.12
CA ASP A 19 28.54 -17.76 -28.17
C ASP A 19 29.33 -17.06 -27.05
N PRO A 20 28.97 -17.20 -25.76
CA PRO A 20 29.73 -16.61 -24.66
C PRO A 20 31.18 -17.12 -24.60
N ASP A 21 31.49 -18.25 -25.23
CA ASP A 21 32.85 -18.80 -25.38
C ASP A 21 33.54 -18.38 -26.70
N SER A 22 32.89 -17.58 -27.56
CA SER A 22 33.50 -17.10 -28.82
C SER A 22 34.74 -16.22 -28.63
N GLY A 23 35.06 -15.83 -27.39
CA GLY A 23 36.20 -14.96 -27.08
C GLY A 23 35.99 -13.50 -27.50
N GLU A 24 34.93 -13.20 -28.25
CA GLU A 24 34.43 -11.86 -28.46
C GLU A 24 33.66 -11.46 -27.20
N ARG A 25 34.35 -10.82 -26.24
CA ARG A 25 33.67 -10.20 -25.10
C ARG A 25 32.58 -9.28 -25.68
N PRO A 26 31.30 -9.50 -25.34
CA PRO A 26 30.27 -8.53 -25.67
C PRO A 26 30.73 -7.16 -25.19
N GLU A 27 30.38 -6.14 -25.95
CA GLU A 27 30.32 -4.78 -25.43
C GLU A 27 29.70 -4.84 -24.01
N VAL A 28 30.38 -4.22 -23.04
CA VAL A 28 30.05 -4.15 -21.61
C VAL A 28 28.55 -4.36 -21.35
N HIS A 29 28.19 -5.36 -20.53
CA HIS A 29 26.79 -5.71 -20.22
C HIS A 29 25.96 -4.44 -19.95
N PRO A 30 24.75 -4.26 -20.52
CA PRO A 30 24.01 -3.00 -20.44
C PRO A 30 23.83 -2.46 -19.02
N ALA A 31 23.65 -3.36 -18.03
CA ALA A 31 23.57 -3.02 -16.61
C ALA A 31 24.88 -2.43 -16.01
N GLU A 32 26.03 -2.67 -16.63
CA GLU A 32 27.32 -2.09 -16.20
C GLU A 32 27.57 -0.70 -16.80
N ASN A 33 26.77 -0.28 -17.78
CA ASN A 33 26.86 1.06 -18.36
C ASN A 33 26.69 2.13 -17.24
N PRO A 34 27.63 3.07 -17.08
CA PRO A 34 27.55 4.09 -16.03
C PRO A 34 26.28 4.95 -16.08
N VAL A 35 25.77 5.25 -17.29
CA VAL A 35 24.54 6.02 -17.48
C VAL A 35 23.32 5.23 -16.99
N VAL A 36 23.27 3.93 -17.30
CA VAL A 36 22.20 3.02 -16.84
C VAL A 36 22.19 2.93 -15.32
N ARG A 37 23.36 2.74 -14.69
CA ARG A 37 23.47 2.66 -13.21
C ARG A 37 23.09 3.97 -12.53
N ALA A 38 23.58 5.11 -13.03
CA ALA A 38 23.23 6.42 -12.48
C ALA A 38 21.73 6.72 -12.64
N GLY A 39 21.14 6.36 -13.79
CA GLY A 39 19.71 6.47 -14.03
C GLY A 39 18.89 5.60 -13.08
N ALA A 40 19.30 4.35 -12.86
CA ALA A 40 18.61 3.43 -11.95
C ALA A 40 18.63 3.93 -10.50
N VAL A 41 19.78 4.41 -10.01
CA VAL A 41 19.89 4.99 -8.65
C VAL A 41 18.99 6.22 -8.51
N ARG A 42 18.97 7.10 -9.51
CA ARG A 42 18.09 8.28 -9.52
C ARG A 42 16.62 7.87 -9.48
N LEU A 43 16.20 6.98 -10.37
CA LEU A 43 14.79 6.54 -10.44
C LEU A 43 14.37 5.82 -9.16
N SER A 44 15.24 4.97 -8.58
CA SER A 44 14.98 4.34 -7.27
C SER A 44 14.76 5.39 -6.17
N ALA A 45 15.57 6.45 -6.12
CA ALA A 45 15.39 7.50 -5.12
C ALA A 45 14.09 8.32 -5.35
N GLU A 46 13.73 8.62 -6.60
CA GLU A 46 12.47 9.31 -6.92
C GLU A 46 11.25 8.44 -6.57
N LEU A 47 11.35 7.14 -6.82
CA LEU A 47 10.39 6.14 -6.43
C LEU A 47 10.20 6.12 -4.89
N ASP A 48 11.28 6.12 -4.10
CA ASP A 48 11.20 6.18 -2.62
C ASP A 48 10.50 7.46 -2.12
N VAL A 49 10.72 8.59 -2.81
CA VAL A 49 10.03 9.86 -2.51
C VAL A 49 8.52 9.75 -2.79
N VAL A 50 8.12 9.10 -3.90
CA VAL A 50 6.70 8.84 -4.19
C VAL A 50 6.06 7.98 -3.10
N GLU A 51 6.71 6.90 -2.70
CA GLU A 51 6.22 5.98 -1.67
C GLU A 51 6.07 6.66 -0.31
N ALA A 52 7.08 7.46 0.10
CA ALA A 52 7.00 8.24 1.32
C ALA A 52 5.86 9.27 1.30
N ALA A 53 5.59 9.90 0.15
CA ALA A 53 4.48 10.83 -0.01
C ALA A 53 3.12 10.10 0.03
N GLU A 54 3.01 8.91 -0.56
CA GLU A 54 1.80 8.07 -0.47
C GLU A 54 1.53 7.62 0.96
N ALA A 55 2.55 7.20 1.70
CA ALA A 55 2.43 6.84 3.11
C ALA A 55 1.92 8.02 3.96
N ARG A 56 2.34 9.26 3.66
CA ARG A 56 1.80 10.46 4.32
C ARG A 56 0.32 10.67 4.01
N VAL A 57 -0.11 10.49 2.77
CA VAL A 57 -1.53 10.59 2.39
C VAL A 57 -2.36 9.58 3.17
N VAL A 58 -1.92 8.31 3.23
CA VAL A 58 -2.60 7.26 4.00
C VAL A 58 -2.64 7.62 5.48
N PHE A 59 -1.51 8.06 6.06
CA PHE A 59 -1.46 8.47 7.45
C PHE A 59 -2.45 9.59 7.77
N TYR A 60 -2.48 10.66 6.97
CA TYR A 60 -3.40 11.79 7.23
C TYR A 60 -4.87 11.43 7.00
N ARG A 61 -5.16 10.52 6.06
CA ARG A 61 -6.53 10.06 5.77
C ARG A 61 -7.07 9.09 6.83
N ASP A 62 -6.26 8.12 7.25
CA ASP A 62 -6.77 6.95 8.00
C ASP A 62 -6.35 6.96 9.48
N ASP A 63 -5.15 7.49 9.77
CA ASP A 63 -4.51 7.30 11.08
C ASP A 63 -4.45 8.57 11.92
N PHE A 64 -4.35 9.75 11.31
CA PHE A 64 -4.06 10.98 12.05
C PHE A 64 -5.12 11.30 13.10
N VAL A 65 -6.40 11.33 12.70
CA VAL A 65 -7.51 11.54 13.64
C VAL A 65 -7.70 10.33 14.57
N ARG A 66 -7.53 9.10 14.06
CA ARG A 66 -7.66 7.87 14.87
C ARG A 66 -6.66 7.86 16.03
N LEU A 67 -5.38 8.13 15.77
CA LEU A 67 -4.33 8.19 16.77
C LEU A 67 -4.57 9.33 17.78
N ALA A 68 -5.10 10.47 17.33
CA ALA A 68 -5.47 11.55 18.24
C ALA A 68 -6.61 11.13 19.20
N ARG A 69 -7.62 10.40 18.69
CA ARG A 69 -8.69 9.81 19.53
C ARG A 69 -8.15 8.77 20.51
N GLU A 70 -7.25 7.89 20.08
CA GLU A 70 -6.62 6.89 20.94
C GLU A 70 -5.78 7.52 22.06
N ARG A 71 -5.06 8.61 21.76
CA ARG A 71 -4.33 9.39 22.76
C ARG A 71 -5.28 10.00 23.79
N LEU A 72 -6.40 10.57 23.34
CA LEU A 72 -7.45 11.08 24.24
C LEU A 72 -8.04 9.96 25.10
N ALA A 73 -8.43 8.83 24.52
CA ALA A 73 -8.97 7.69 25.26
C ALA A 73 -7.99 7.12 26.28
N THR A 74 -6.69 7.11 25.96
CA THR A 74 -5.62 6.68 26.88
C THR A 74 -5.46 7.68 28.04
N ALA A 75 -5.46 8.98 27.74
CA ALA A 75 -5.42 10.03 28.75
C ALA A 75 -6.66 9.98 29.66
N GLU A 76 -7.85 9.77 29.08
CA GLU A 76 -9.10 9.58 29.81
C GLU A 76 -9.04 8.34 30.70
N THR A 77 -8.59 7.19 30.20
CA THR A 77 -8.54 5.98 31.01
C THR A 77 -7.58 6.10 32.19
N SER A 78 -6.40 6.68 31.96
CA SER A 78 -5.33 6.82 32.97
C SER A 78 -5.52 7.96 33.96
N ALA A 79 -6.38 8.94 33.66
CA ALA A 79 -6.62 10.07 34.56
C ALA A 79 -7.30 9.67 35.88
N SER A 80 -6.92 10.35 36.96
CA SER A 80 -7.57 10.24 38.26
C SER A 80 -9.07 10.58 38.19
N ALA A 81 -9.87 10.03 39.12
CA ALA A 81 -11.31 10.28 39.17
C ALA A 81 -11.65 11.78 39.29
N VAL A 82 -10.83 12.53 40.03
CA VAL A 82 -10.97 13.98 40.20
C VAL A 82 -10.69 14.71 38.88
N ALA A 83 -9.61 14.35 38.18
CA ALA A 83 -9.29 14.93 36.88
C ALA A 83 -10.39 14.64 35.84
N LYS A 84 -10.93 13.41 35.81
CA LYS A 84 -12.08 13.04 34.98
C LYS A 84 -13.32 13.90 35.28
N ALA A 85 -13.63 14.11 36.57
CA ALA A 85 -14.80 14.89 36.97
C ALA A 85 -14.67 16.37 36.58
N ILE A 86 -13.51 16.99 36.80
CA ILE A 86 -13.22 18.36 36.33
C ILE A 86 -13.35 18.44 34.81
N SER A 87 -12.73 17.50 34.13
CA SER A 87 -12.70 17.38 32.68
C SER A 87 -14.10 17.24 32.07
N ALA A 88 -15.01 16.54 32.74
CA ALA A 88 -16.41 16.43 32.35
C ALA A 88 -17.18 17.75 32.53
N VAL A 89 -16.90 18.52 33.59
CA VAL A 89 -17.50 19.85 33.77
C VAL A 89 -17.04 20.81 32.66
N TYR A 90 -15.77 20.74 32.26
CA TYR A 90 -15.27 21.54 31.13
C TYR A 90 -15.97 21.19 29.82
N ALA A 91 -16.15 19.90 29.53
CA ALA A 91 -16.86 19.48 28.33
C ALA A 91 -18.35 19.91 28.33
N ALA A 92 -19.01 19.87 29.50
CA ALA A 92 -20.41 20.31 29.61
C ALA A 92 -20.58 21.83 29.39
N ALA A 93 -19.60 22.62 29.83
CA ALA A 93 -19.60 24.08 29.67
C ALA A 93 -19.63 24.53 28.21
N ASP A 94 -19.01 23.77 27.30
CA ASP A 94 -19.01 24.08 25.87
C ASP A 94 -20.41 23.96 25.24
N THR A 95 -21.38 23.33 25.94
CA THR A 95 -22.75 23.10 25.44
C THR A 95 -23.85 23.85 26.20
N ASN A 96 -23.58 24.38 27.40
CA ASN A 96 -24.60 24.99 28.26
C ASN A 96 -24.06 26.18 29.08
N GLN A 97 -24.81 27.28 29.10
CA GLN A 97 -24.46 28.53 29.77
C GLN A 97 -24.36 28.41 31.31
N VAL A 98 -25.14 27.54 31.96
CA VAL A 98 -24.99 27.29 33.41
C VAL A 98 -23.73 26.48 33.71
N GLY A 99 -23.37 25.56 32.80
CA GLY A 99 -22.12 24.79 32.87
C GLY A 99 -20.88 25.69 32.72
N SER A 100 -20.97 26.76 31.95
CA SER A 100 -19.85 27.68 31.72
C SER A 100 -19.37 28.37 33.00
N GLN A 101 -20.29 28.82 33.86
CA GLN A 101 -19.92 29.48 35.13
C GLN A 101 -19.26 28.51 36.11
N GLN A 102 -19.76 27.26 36.19
CA GLN A 102 -19.15 26.22 37.03
C GLN A 102 -17.76 25.83 36.52
N ALA A 103 -17.59 25.71 35.20
CA ALA A 103 -16.31 25.45 34.59
C ALA A 103 -15.32 26.61 34.81
N ASP A 104 -15.75 27.86 34.67
CA ASP A 104 -14.91 29.04 34.92
C ASP A 104 -14.39 29.05 36.37
N LYS A 105 -15.26 28.72 37.34
CA LYS A 105 -14.85 28.59 38.74
C LYS A 105 -13.85 27.46 38.94
N LEU A 106 -14.11 26.28 38.37
CA LEU A 106 -13.18 25.14 38.47
C LEU A 106 -11.84 25.41 37.79
N ARG A 107 -11.82 26.04 36.60
CA ARG A 107 -10.59 26.46 35.91
C ARG A 107 -9.76 27.38 36.80
N ASN A 108 -10.40 28.38 37.41
CA ASN A 108 -9.70 29.30 38.29
C ASN A 108 -9.15 28.60 39.55
N LEU A 109 -9.88 27.63 40.11
CA LEU A 109 -9.40 26.85 41.26
C LEU A 109 -8.22 25.92 40.89
N VAL A 110 -8.26 25.30 39.71
CA VAL A 110 -7.14 24.50 39.19
C VAL A 110 -5.91 25.38 38.96
N GLU A 111 -6.09 26.58 38.41
CA GLU A 111 -5.02 27.55 38.22
C GLU A 111 -4.39 27.98 39.55
N ILE A 112 -5.20 28.29 40.58
CA ILE A 112 -4.71 28.60 41.92
C ILE A 112 -3.84 27.46 42.46
N ALA A 113 -4.29 26.21 42.34
CA ALA A 113 -3.54 25.06 42.83
C ALA A 113 -2.24 24.83 42.06
N ALA A 114 -2.26 24.99 40.73
CA ALA A 114 -1.08 24.90 39.89
C ALA A 114 -0.04 25.99 40.24
N ILE A 115 -0.47 27.25 40.42
CA ILE A 115 0.44 28.34 40.83
C ILE A 115 0.99 28.10 42.23
N THR A 116 0.15 27.64 43.17
CA THR A 116 0.58 27.32 44.54
C THR A 116 1.63 26.21 44.54
N HIS A 117 1.43 25.17 43.72
CA HIS A 117 2.40 24.10 43.52
C HIS A 117 3.72 24.59 42.89
N GLN A 118 3.65 25.46 41.89
CA GLN A 118 4.83 26.08 41.30
C GLN A 118 5.59 26.93 42.33
N LEU A 119 4.89 27.68 43.18
CA LEU A 119 5.47 28.48 44.27
C LEU A 119 6.16 27.63 45.34
N SER A 120 5.61 26.44 45.66
CA SER A 120 6.24 25.52 46.60
C SER A 120 7.51 24.86 46.04
N ASN A 121 7.59 24.70 44.72
CA ASN A 121 8.74 24.07 44.05
C ASN A 121 9.79 25.07 43.53
N THR A 122 9.46 26.36 43.50
CA THR A 122 10.40 27.41 43.08
C THR A 122 11.33 27.77 44.25
N PRO A 123 12.67 27.65 44.11
CA PRO A 123 13.62 28.02 45.16
C PRO A 123 13.41 29.46 45.63
N ALA A 124 13.60 29.71 46.93
CA ALA A 124 13.46 31.04 47.52
C ALA A 124 14.42 32.07 46.88
N ASP A 125 15.54 31.59 46.34
CA ASP A 125 16.62 32.41 45.81
C ASP A 125 16.39 32.85 44.34
N SER A 126 15.19 32.61 43.79
CA SER A 126 14.79 33.03 42.44
C SER A 126 13.69 34.12 42.45
N PRO A 127 13.98 35.33 42.98
CA PRO A 127 12.97 36.35 43.24
C PRO A 127 12.12 36.77 42.02
N PRO A 128 12.67 36.97 40.80
CA PRO A 128 11.86 37.39 39.65
C PRO A 128 10.78 36.37 39.28
N ALA A 129 11.11 35.07 39.31
CA ALA A 129 10.16 34.01 39.00
C ALA A 129 9.08 33.90 40.08
N ARG A 130 9.47 34.02 41.35
CA ARG A 130 8.54 33.95 42.48
C ARG A 130 7.57 35.12 42.50
N THR A 131 8.04 36.36 42.32
CA THR A 131 7.19 37.55 42.26
C THR A 131 6.17 37.47 41.11
N GLY A 132 6.57 36.94 39.95
CA GLY A 132 5.65 36.70 38.84
C GLY A 132 4.54 35.69 39.19
N LEU A 133 4.89 34.62 39.91
CA LEU A 133 3.91 33.63 40.38
C LEU A 133 2.98 34.18 41.47
N GLU A 134 3.51 34.95 42.42
CA GLU A 134 2.72 35.61 43.49
C GLU A 134 1.69 36.59 42.90
N ALA A 135 2.09 37.42 41.94
CA ALA A 135 1.17 38.34 41.27
C ALA A 135 0.05 37.59 40.50
N ARG A 136 0.39 36.47 39.84
CA ARG A 136 -0.60 35.61 39.18
C ARG A 136 -1.55 34.94 40.18
N LEU A 137 -1.03 34.50 41.33
CA LEU A 137 -1.84 33.92 42.40
C LEU A 137 -2.85 34.93 42.94
N ASP A 138 -2.41 36.16 43.22
CA ASP A 138 -3.29 37.24 43.68
C ASP A 138 -4.40 37.53 42.67
N GLN A 139 -4.06 37.58 41.37
CA GLN A 139 -5.06 37.77 40.33
C GLN A 139 -6.08 36.62 40.26
N ALA A 140 -5.61 35.37 40.38
CA ALA A 140 -6.48 34.19 40.39
C ALA A 140 -7.38 34.16 41.64
N LEU A 141 -6.87 34.57 42.81
CA LEU A 141 -7.66 34.70 44.03
C LEU A 141 -8.76 35.77 43.90
N GLN A 142 -8.46 36.91 43.27
CA GLN A 142 -9.45 37.95 42.98
C GLN A 142 -10.57 37.43 42.06
N ARG A 143 -10.21 36.70 40.99
CA ARG A 143 -11.20 36.03 40.12
C ARG A 143 -12.04 35.00 40.90
N SER A 144 -11.42 34.27 41.83
CA SER A 144 -12.14 33.30 42.67
C SER A 144 -13.18 33.98 43.55
N ALA A 145 -12.86 35.16 44.11
CA ALA A 145 -13.78 35.94 44.91
C ALA A 145 -14.98 36.43 44.08
N ALA A 146 -14.76 36.84 42.83
CA ALA A 146 -15.84 37.22 41.91
C ALA A 146 -16.78 36.05 41.55
N LEU A 147 -16.30 34.80 41.65
CA LEU A 147 -17.07 33.57 41.40
C LEU A 147 -17.57 32.90 42.68
N ALA A 148 -17.52 33.58 43.84
CA ALA A 148 -17.89 32.99 45.13
C ALA A 148 -19.33 32.45 45.16
N TRP A 149 -20.25 33.12 44.44
CA TRP A 149 -21.68 32.78 44.37
C TRP A 149 -22.00 31.54 43.50
N VAL A 150 -21.07 31.09 42.66
CA VAL A 150 -21.28 29.90 41.81
C VAL A 150 -21.11 28.63 42.65
N SER A 151 -22.12 27.77 42.73
CA SER A 151 -22.02 26.50 43.44
C SER A 151 -21.12 25.50 42.70
N LEU A 152 -20.16 24.91 43.41
CA LEU A 152 -19.35 23.81 42.87
C LEU A 152 -20.13 22.49 42.92
N PRO A 153 -19.82 21.52 42.05
CA PRO A 153 -20.41 20.19 42.11
C PRO A 153 -20.15 19.49 43.46
N ASP A 154 -21.10 18.68 43.92
CA ASP A 154 -21.02 17.99 45.22
C ASP A 154 -19.75 17.15 45.38
N TRP A 155 -19.30 16.48 44.30
CA TRP A 155 -18.08 15.67 44.32
C TRP A 155 -16.83 16.50 44.68
N TYR A 156 -16.81 17.79 44.36
CA TYR A 156 -15.67 18.66 44.67
C TYR A 156 -15.49 18.82 46.17
N THR A 157 -16.59 18.99 46.90
CA THR A 157 -16.56 19.13 48.37
C THR A 157 -16.00 17.88 49.07
N SER A 158 -16.16 16.71 48.44
CA SER A 158 -15.70 15.42 48.95
C SER A 158 -14.28 15.06 48.52
N ALA A 159 -13.76 15.65 47.43
CA ALA A 159 -12.49 15.27 46.81
C ALA A 159 -11.24 15.83 47.51
N GLY A 160 -11.37 16.87 48.35
CA GLY A 160 -10.22 17.53 48.99
C GLY A 160 -9.45 18.47 48.05
N GLN A 161 -8.20 18.80 48.39
CA GLN A 161 -7.33 19.66 47.57
C GLN A 161 -6.85 18.93 46.30
N PHE A 162 -6.61 19.68 45.21
CA PHE A 162 -6.00 19.12 44.01
C PHE A 162 -4.60 18.61 44.30
N THR A 163 -4.32 17.35 43.97
CA THR A 163 -3.00 16.74 44.10
C THR A 163 -2.15 16.96 42.85
N ASP A 164 -0.82 16.82 42.96
CA ASP A 164 0.12 16.85 41.82
C ASP A 164 -0.25 15.88 40.71
N THR A 165 -0.78 14.70 41.08
CA THR A 165 -1.28 13.72 40.12
C THR A 165 -2.50 14.26 39.39
N THR A 166 -3.43 14.91 40.09
CA THR A 166 -4.62 15.52 39.48
C THR A 166 -4.23 16.60 38.48
N LEU A 167 -3.30 17.49 38.83
CA LEU A 167 -2.85 18.57 37.96
C LEU A 167 -2.16 18.01 36.70
N ARG A 168 -1.25 17.04 36.85
CA ARG A 168 -0.61 16.37 35.69
C ARG A 168 -1.60 15.64 34.79
N ASP A 169 -2.61 15.00 35.37
CA ASP A 169 -3.65 14.31 34.60
C ASP A 169 -4.52 15.29 33.82
N LEU A 170 -4.83 16.46 34.40
CA LEU A 170 -5.54 17.54 33.70
C LEU A 170 -4.73 18.09 32.53
N ASP A 171 -3.43 18.35 32.73
CA ASP A 171 -2.55 18.81 31.66
C ASP A 171 -2.48 17.80 30.50
N ARG A 172 -2.38 16.50 30.83
CA ARG A 172 -2.40 15.42 29.82
C ARG A 172 -3.71 15.36 29.06
N LEU A 173 -4.84 15.48 29.76
CA LEU A 173 -6.17 15.48 29.15
C LEU A 173 -6.35 16.68 28.21
N GLU A 174 -5.96 17.86 28.66
CA GLU A 174 -6.07 19.08 27.87
C GLU A 174 -5.16 19.01 26.63
N ALA A 175 -3.91 18.57 26.78
CA ALA A 175 -3.00 18.36 25.65
C ALA A 175 -3.55 17.34 24.64
N ALA A 176 -4.17 16.25 25.10
CA ALA A 176 -4.78 15.26 24.22
C ALA A 176 -6.01 15.81 23.49
N ARG A 177 -6.81 16.66 24.13
CA ARG A 177 -7.97 17.33 23.52
C ARG A 177 -7.56 18.37 22.49
N VAL A 178 -6.58 19.21 22.82
CA VAL A 178 -5.99 20.16 21.86
C VAL A 178 -5.46 19.39 20.66
N GLY A 179 -4.70 18.31 20.88
CA GLY A 179 -4.21 17.46 19.80
C GLY A 179 -5.32 16.83 18.94
N LEU A 180 -6.45 16.42 19.53
CA LEU A 180 -7.60 15.93 18.76
C LEU A 180 -8.31 17.04 17.99
N ARG A 181 -8.50 18.22 18.59
CA ARG A 181 -9.10 19.38 17.93
C ARG A 181 -8.24 19.82 16.75
N ASP A 182 -6.94 19.98 16.97
CA ASP A 182 -5.98 20.28 15.91
C ASP A 182 -6.02 19.22 14.81
N ALA A 183 -6.13 17.94 15.17
CA ALA A 183 -6.23 16.88 14.19
C ALA A 183 -7.51 16.98 13.34
N LEU A 184 -8.66 17.23 13.97
CA LEU A 184 -9.94 17.39 13.28
C LEU A 184 -9.99 18.65 12.42
N ASP A 185 -9.49 19.78 12.93
CA ASP A 185 -9.53 21.07 12.24
C ASP A 185 -8.56 21.12 11.06
N ASN A 186 -7.44 20.39 11.13
CA ASN A 186 -6.38 20.41 10.12
C ASN A 186 -6.30 19.14 9.26
N GLU A 187 -7.15 18.12 9.47
CA GLU A 187 -7.13 16.87 8.68
C GLU A 187 -7.17 17.16 7.17
N ALA A 188 -8.14 17.96 6.73
CA ALA A 188 -8.29 18.31 5.32
C ALA A 188 -7.08 19.08 4.77
N LEU A 189 -6.52 20.00 5.55
CA LEU A 189 -5.33 20.77 5.16
C LEU A 189 -4.10 19.89 5.01
N TYR A 190 -3.82 19.01 5.98
CA TYR A 190 -2.66 18.13 5.91
C TYR A 190 -2.83 17.05 4.83
N LEU A 191 -4.05 16.56 4.62
CA LEU A 191 -4.34 15.64 3.52
C LEU A 191 -4.13 16.30 2.16
N ASP A 192 -4.54 17.56 1.99
CA ASP A 192 -4.33 18.33 0.76
C ASP A 192 -2.82 18.54 0.49
N ILE A 193 -2.07 19.01 1.48
CA ILE A 193 -0.61 19.17 1.38
C ILE A 193 0.08 17.84 1.04
N ALA A 194 -0.31 16.73 1.69
CA ALA A 194 0.26 15.42 1.41
C ALA A 194 -0.09 14.94 -0.01
N THR A 195 -1.29 15.25 -0.48
CA THR A 195 -1.74 14.93 -1.84
C THR A 195 -0.96 15.72 -2.88
N GLU A 196 -0.77 17.02 -2.68
CA GLU A 196 0.07 17.88 -3.53
C GLU A 196 1.52 17.37 -3.59
N GLN A 197 2.10 17.00 -2.43
CA GLN A 197 3.45 16.42 -2.37
C GLN A 197 3.55 15.11 -3.15
N ARG A 198 2.56 14.21 -3.02
CA ARG A 198 2.49 12.96 -3.77
C ARG A 198 2.41 13.22 -5.27
N ASP A 199 1.55 14.13 -5.70
CA ASP A 199 1.33 14.40 -7.12
C ASP A 199 2.55 15.08 -7.74
N THR A 200 3.21 15.98 -7.01
CA THR A 200 4.51 16.56 -7.40
C THR A 200 5.59 15.49 -7.54
N ALA A 201 5.70 14.57 -6.57
CA ALA A 201 6.68 13.49 -6.63
C ALA A 201 6.44 12.56 -7.84
N ARG A 202 5.18 12.21 -8.11
CA ARG A 202 4.80 11.41 -9.28
C ARG A 202 5.10 12.13 -10.59
N GLN A 203 4.84 13.43 -10.67
CA GLN A 203 5.16 14.22 -11.86
C GLN A 203 6.67 14.23 -12.11
N ASN A 204 7.49 14.49 -11.08
CA ASN A 204 8.94 14.48 -11.21
C ASN A 204 9.47 13.13 -11.71
N LEU A 205 8.94 12.02 -11.18
CA LEU A 205 9.27 10.68 -11.65
C LEU A 205 8.88 10.49 -13.13
N SER A 206 7.67 10.91 -13.51
CA SER A 206 7.20 10.83 -14.90
C SER A 206 8.11 11.63 -15.85
N ASP A 207 8.49 12.85 -15.47
CA ASP A 207 9.38 13.70 -16.26
C ASP A 207 10.76 13.04 -16.45
N SER A 208 11.29 12.41 -15.41
CA SER A 208 12.54 11.64 -15.49
C SER A 208 12.44 10.45 -16.44
N VAL A 209 11.34 9.70 -16.36
CA VAL A 209 11.07 8.55 -17.22
C VAL A 209 10.96 8.99 -18.69
N GLU A 210 10.23 10.08 -18.95
CA GLU A 210 10.05 10.66 -20.28
C GLU A 210 11.36 11.19 -20.87
N ASP A 211 12.26 11.76 -20.06
CA ASP A 211 13.60 12.17 -20.53
C ASP A 211 14.50 10.97 -20.86
N LEU A 212 14.51 9.94 -20.00
CA LEU A 212 15.44 8.82 -20.11
C LEU A 212 15.05 7.80 -21.19
N ALA A 213 13.76 7.50 -21.33
CA ALA A 213 13.27 6.47 -22.25
C ALA A 213 13.71 6.63 -23.72
N PRO A 214 13.65 7.82 -24.35
CA PRO A 214 14.08 7.99 -25.74
C PRO A 214 15.60 7.93 -25.93
N ARG A 215 16.40 8.11 -24.86
CA ARG A 215 17.87 8.21 -24.92
C ARG A 215 18.59 6.87 -24.80
N LEU A 216 17.90 5.85 -24.30
CA LEU A 216 18.46 4.51 -24.06
C LEU A 216 17.95 3.52 -25.11
N SER A 217 18.63 2.40 -25.33
CA SER A 217 18.02 1.27 -26.06
C SER A 217 16.91 0.62 -25.24
N SER A 218 16.08 -0.25 -25.84
CA SER A 218 15.06 -1.00 -25.08
C SER A 218 15.68 -1.84 -23.97
N GLU A 219 16.78 -2.53 -24.27
CA GLU A 219 17.51 -3.35 -23.31
C GLU A 219 18.13 -2.51 -22.18
N GLN A 220 18.79 -1.40 -22.51
CA GLN A 220 19.35 -0.48 -21.50
C GLN A 220 18.27 0.10 -20.59
N PHE A 221 17.12 0.49 -21.16
CA PHE A 221 16.00 1.00 -20.39
C PHE A 221 15.36 -0.08 -19.51
N ALA A 222 15.26 -1.33 -20.00
CA ALA A 222 14.79 -2.48 -19.22
C ALA A 222 15.70 -2.78 -18.03
N CYS A 223 17.03 -2.84 -18.24
CA CYS A 223 18.00 -3.03 -17.14
C CYS A 223 17.96 -1.88 -16.13
N MET A 224 17.90 -0.63 -16.59
CA MET A 224 17.77 0.53 -15.71
C MET A 224 16.50 0.46 -14.86
N THR A 225 15.38 0.13 -15.50
CA THR A 225 14.08 -0.01 -14.84
C THR A 225 14.11 -1.13 -13.80
N ALA A 226 14.61 -2.31 -14.17
CA ALA A 226 14.73 -3.43 -13.27
C ALA A 226 15.57 -3.10 -12.03
N ALA A 227 16.73 -2.46 -12.22
CA ALA A 227 17.60 -2.02 -11.13
C ALA A 227 16.97 -0.96 -10.21
N ALA A 228 16.07 -0.13 -10.76
CA ALA A 228 15.31 0.86 -9.98
C ALA A 228 14.14 0.25 -9.20
N LEU A 229 13.47 -0.76 -9.75
CA LEU A 229 12.31 -1.43 -9.13
C LEU A 229 12.72 -2.41 -8.02
N VAL A 230 13.89 -3.06 -8.14
CA VAL A 230 14.33 -4.14 -7.26
C VAL A 230 15.08 -3.60 -6.04
N THR A 231 14.57 -3.92 -4.85
CA THR A 231 15.22 -3.74 -3.57
C THR A 231 15.43 -5.09 -2.88
N THR A 232 16.42 -5.17 -1.99
CA THR A 232 16.85 -6.43 -1.38
C THR A 232 17.10 -6.19 0.09
N SER A 233 16.54 -7.05 0.95
CA SER A 233 16.79 -6.97 2.39
C SER A 233 18.28 -7.18 2.69
N PRO A 234 18.90 -6.36 3.56
CA PRO A 234 20.30 -6.53 3.96
C PRO A 234 20.54 -7.83 4.77
N GLU A 235 19.49 -8.49 5.25
CA GLU A 235 19.57 -9.74 6.04
C GLU A 235 19.78 -10.98 5.16
N ILE A 236 19.63 -10.86 3.83
CA ILE A 236 19.91 -11.95 2.88
C ILE A 236 21.40 -12.28 2.89
N THR A 237 21.75 -13.56 2.80
CA THR A 237 23.16 -14.01 2.89
C THR A 237 24.05 -13.47 1.76
N GLN A 238 23.49 -13.31 0.55
CA GLN A 238 24.19 -12.80 -0.63
C GLN A 238 23.33 -11.76 -1.37
N PRO A 239 23.11 -10.58 -0.76
CA PRO A 239 22.10 -9.64 -1.24
C PRO A 239 22.42 -9.14 -2.65
N ASP A 240 23.69 -8.85 -2.96
CA ASP A 240 24.09 -8.39 -4.30
C ASP A 240 23.89 -9.44 -5.40
N THR A 241 24.15 -10.72 -5.11
CA THR A 241 23.95 -11.80 -6.08
C THR A 241 22.47 -12.03 -6.35
N VAL A 242 21.67 -12.08 -5.28
CA VAL A 242 20.21 -12.21 -5.34
C VAL A 242 19.59 -11.03 -6.08
N ARG A 243 20.05 -9.81 -5.78
CA ARG A 243 19.62 -8.59 -6.47
C ARG A 243 19.90 -8.66 -7.97
N ARG A 244 21.12 -8.99 -8.38
CA ARG A 244 21.49 -9.08 -9.80
C ARG A 244 20.65 -10.10 -10.55
N GLU A 245 20.39 -11.27 -9.95
CA GLU A 245 19.52 -12.27 -10.56
C GLU A 245 18.07 -11.75 -10.71
N ALA A 246 17.53 -11.10 -9.68
CA ALA A 246 16.19 -10.53 -9.75
C ALA A 246 16.09 -9.39 -10.79
N GLU A 247 17.07 -8.49 -10.84
CA GLU A 247 17.15 -7.42 -11.85
C GLU A 247 17.18 -7.99 -13.26
N HIS A 248 17.91 -9.09 -13.44
CA HIS A 248 18.00 -9.79 -14.70
C HIS A 248 16.65 -10.39 -15.11
N GLN A 249 16.01 -11.16 -14.22
CA GLN A 249 14.68 -11.73 -14.45
C GLN A 249 13.63 -10.65 -14.73
N ALA A 250 13.73 -9.50 -14.04
CA ALA A 250 12.85 -8.36 -14.28
C ALA A 250 13.12 -7.71 -15.65
N ALA A 251 14.38 -7.50 -16.03
CA ALA A 251 14.72 -6.90 -17.32
C ALA A 251 14.18 -7.71 -18.51
N LEU A 252 14.10 -9.04 -18.41
CA LEU A 252 13.45 -9.89 -19.41
C LEU A 252 11.98 -9.52 -19.65
N MET A 253 11.26 -9.14 -18.58
CA MET A 253 9.84 -8.82 -18.62
C MET A 253 9.59 -7.36 -19.06
N LEU A 254 10.63 -6.53 -19.14
CA LEU A 254 10.55 -5.07 -19.26
C LEU A 254 11.15 -4.52 -20.56
N GLN A 255 11.33 -5.38 -21.57
CA GLN A 255 11.93 -5.01 -22.86
C GLN A 255 11.10 -3.97 -23.64
N ASN A 256 9.77 -3.92 -23.46
CA ASN A 256 8.99 -2.82 -24.00
C ASN A 256 9.08 -1.59 -23.07
N LYS A 257 9.72 -0.52 -23.58
CA LYS A 257 9.87 0.75 -22.85
C LYS A 257 8.56 1.36 -22.38
N HIS A 258 7.47 1.24 -23.14
CA HIS A 258 6.17 1.76 -22.72
C HIS A 258 5.60 1.01 -21.53
N ILE A 259 5.75 -0.32 -21.49
CA ILE A 259 5.35 -1.15 -20.34
C ILE A 259 6.22 -0.83 -19.13
N ALA A 260 7.54 -0.78 -19.32
CA ALA A 260 8.50 -0.42 -18.27
C ALA A 260 8.23 0.98 -17.68
N ALA A 261 8.00 1.98 -18.53
CA ALA A 261 7.66 3.34 -18.12
C ALA A 261 6.35 3.39 -17.33
N ARG A 262 5.30 2.66 -17.77
CA ARG A 262 4.03 2.60 -17.04
C ARG A 262 4.20 1.97 -15.65
N LEU A 263 5.02 0.93 -15.50
CA LEU A 263 5.31 0.34 -14.19
C LEU A 263 6.07 1.29 -13.26
N LEU A 264 7.08 2.00 -13.78
CA LEU A 264 7.79 3.04 -13.01
C LEU A 264 6.81 4.13 -12.56
N ASN A 265 6.02 4.68 -13.47
CA ASN A 265 5.06 5.75 -13.16
C ASN A 265 3.93 5.29 -12.24
N ALA A 266 3.58 4.00 -12.28
CA ALA A 266 2.65 3.41 -11.33
C ALA A 266 3.26 3.25 -9.92
N GLY A 267 4.57 3.38 -9.77
CA GLY A 267 5.27 3.24 -8.49
C GLY A 267 5.45 1.79 -8.06
N VAL A 268 5.53 0.84 -9.00
CA VAL A 268 5.75 -0.58 -8.68
C VAL A 268 7.08 -0.79 -7.95
N ARG A 269 7.14 -1.80 -7.08
CA ARG A 269 8.36 -2.28 -6.41
C ARG A 269 8.46 -3.79 -6.44
N VAL A 270 9.70 -4.27 -6.46
CA VAL A 270 10.05 -5.66 -6.16
C VAL A 270 10.92 -5.65 -4.91
N VAL A 271 10.43 -6.27 -3.83
CA VAL A 271 11.14 -6.40 -2.56
C VAL A 271 11.53 -7.86 -2.37
N ILE A 272 12.83 -8.12 -2.28
CA ILE A 272 13.36 -9.45 -1.99
C ILE A 272 13.63 -9.57 -0.49
N ILE A 273 13.01 -10.56 0.14
CA ILE A 273 13.11 -10.83 1.58
C ILE A 273 13.86 -12.14 1.85
N PRO A 274 14.41 -12.35 3.07
CA PRO A 274 15.01 -13.63 3.43
C PRO A 274 14.02 -14.79 3.32
N LYS A 275 14.49 -15.98 2.92
CA LYS A 275 13.67 -17.21 2.81
C LYS A 275 12.83 -17.57 4.04
N ASP A 276 13.29 -17.19 5.23
CA ASP A 276 12.65 -17.53 6.50
C ASP A 276 11.74 -16.40 7.01
N THR A 277 11.65 -15.29 6.26
CA THR A 277 10.75 -14.17 6.55
C THR A 277 9.43 -14.37 5.77
N PRO A 278 8.28 -14.45 6.44
CA PRO A 278 7.00 -14.57 5.74
C PRO A 278 6.67 -13.26 5.01
N LEU A 279 5.98 -13.34 3.86
CA LEU A 279 5.57 -12.13 3.10
C LEU A 279 4.75 -11.19 3.99
N THR A 280 3.90 -11.74 4.84
CA THR A 280 3.01 -11.04 5.79
C THR A 280 3.74 -10.26 6.88
N ALA A 281 5.07 -10.41 7.02
CA ALA A 281 5.87 -9.53 7.86
C ALA A 281 6.00 -8.12 7.25
N LEU A 282 5.87 -7.99 5.93
CA LEU A 282 5.90 -6.70 5.23
C LEU A 282 4.61 -5.91 5.53
N PRO A 283 4.70 -4.58 5.74
CA PRO A 283 3.53 -3.75 6.02
C PRO A 283 2.39 -3.91 5.02
N GLU A 284 2.70 -4.03 3.72
CA GLU A 284 1.75 -4.12 2.61
C GLU A 284 0.95 -5.43 2.63
N PHE A 285 1.56 -6.50 3.15
CA PHE A 285 0.99 -7.85 3.23
C PHE A 285 0.47 -8.19 4.63
N ARG A 286 0.66 -7.32 5.63
CA ARG A 286 0.33 -7.60 7.04
C ARG A 286 -1.13 -8.00 7.25
N HIS A 287 -2.04 -7.44 6.47
CA HIS A 287 -3.47 -7.75 6.55
C HIS A 287 -3.83 -9.20 6.14
N LEU A 288 -2.89 -9.93 5.54
CA LEU A 288 -3.05 -11.33 5.14
C LEU A 288 -2.52 -12.33 6.19
N ALA A 289 -1.83 -11.85 7.24
CA ALA A 289 -1.28 -12.70 8.30
C ALA A 289 -2.35 -13.61 8.92
N GLY A 290 -2.08 -14.92 9.02
CA GLY A 290 -3.00 -15.91 9.57
C GLY A 290 -4.21 -16.24 8.68
N THR A 291 -4.29 -15.70 7.46
CA THR A 291 -5.35 -16.01 6.49
C THR A 291 -4.90 -17.05 5.46
N THR A 292 -5.82 -17.50 4.60
CA THR A 292 -5.54 -18.46 3.52
C THR A 292 -5.82 -17.85 2.16
N THR A 293 -5.05 -18.29 1.16
CA THR A 293 -5.30 -18.04 -0.26
C THR A 293 -6.57 -18.76 -0.72
N SER A 294 -7.06 -18.45 -1.93
CA SER A 294 -8.28 -19.07 -2.48
C SER A 294 -8.17 -20.58 -2.69
N ASP A 295 -6.95 -21.13 -2.77
CA ASP A 295 -6.69 -22.57 -2.88
C ASP A 295 -6.46 -23.27 -1.52
N GLY A 296 -6.55 -22.52 -0.41
CA GLY A 296 -6.45 -23.03 0.95
C GLY A 296 -5.04 -23.02 1.55
N ARG A 297 -4.00 -22.62 0.80
CA ARG A 297 -2.65 -22.45 1.37
C ARG A 297 -2.59 -21.22 2.28
N HIS A 298 -1.79 -21.27 3.35
CA HIS A 298 -1.58 -20.12 4.23
C HIS A 298 -0.79 -19.01 3.53
N TRP A 299 -1.15 -17.75 3.80
CA TRP A 299 -0.42 -16.59 3.27
C TRP A 299 0.99 -16.45 3.85
N ASP A 300 1.19 -16.88 5.10
CA ASP A 300 2.49 -16.86 5.77
C ASP A 300 3.52 -17.82 5.11
N ASP A 301 3.04 -18.81 4.36
CA ASP A 301 3.87 -19.82 3.67
C ASP A 301 4.09 -19.49 2.19
N GLN A 302 3.54 -18.39 1.67
CA GLN A 302 3.74 -18.02 0.27
C GLN A 302 5.19 -17.57 0.03
N ASN A 303 5.70 -17.95 -1.13
CA ASN A 303 7.08 -17.64 -1.55
C ASN A 303 7.17 -16.33 -2.34
N ALA A 304 6.11 -15.97 -3.04
CA ALA A 304 6.01 -14.77 -3.85
C ALA A 304 4.54 -14.35 -3.92
N ALA A 305 4.29 -13.05 -4.01
CA ALA A 305 2.98 -12.49 -4.28
C ALA A 305 3.09 -11.01 -4.65
N ILE A 306 2.01 -10.48 -5.21
CA ILE A 306 1.79 -9.04 -5.38
C ILE A 306 0.62 -8.57 -4.51
N THR A 307 0.76 -7.38 -3.90
CA THR A 307 -0.36 -6.65 -3.30
C THR A 307 -0.22 -5.16 -3.61
N GLY A 308 -1.27 -4.57 -4.18
CA GLY A 308 -1.20 -3.20 -4.70
C GLY A 308 -0.08 -3.06 -5.73
N ARG A 309 1.00 -2.37 -5.37
CA ARG A 309 2.15 -2.08 -6.24
C ARG A 309 3.43 -2.79 -5.79
N THR A 310 3.37 -3.58 -4.74
CA THR A 310 4.55 -4.25 -4.18
C THR A 310 4.49 -5.73 -4.52
N ILE A 311 5.50 -6.17 -5.27
CA ILE A 311 5.85 -7.57 -5.44
C ILE A 311 6.80 -7.94 -4.32
N ALA A 312 6.46 -8.93 -3.52
CA ALA A 312 7.35 -9.49 -2.52
C ALA A 312 7.75 -10.90 -2.90
N ILE A 313 9.03 -11.23 -2.76
CA ILE A 313 9.56 -12.54 -3.10
C ILE A 313 10.67 -12.96 -2.15
N ARG A 314 10.67 -14.24 -1.77
CA ARG A 314 11.76 -14.82 -0.97
C ARG A 314 13.01 -15.03 -1.83
N ASP A 315 14.18 -14.84 -1.25
CA ASP A 315 15.48 -14.96 -1.94
C ASP A 315 15.75 -16.36 -2.55
N ASN A 316 15.11 -17.41 -2.04
CA ASN A 316 15.17 -18.77 -2.58
C ASN A 316 14.09 -19.08 -3.64
N ALA A 317 13.26 -18.10 -4.01
CA ALA A 317 12.10 -18.29 -4.90
C ALA A 317 12.13 -17.40 -6.16
N LEU A 318 13.29 -16.82 -6.52
CA LEU A 318 13.42 -15.87 -7.63
C LEU A 318 12.89 -16.36 -8.99
N THR A 319 12.80 -17.68 -9.20
CA THR A 319 12.20 -18.27 -10.40
C THR A 319 10.72 -17.94 -10.58
N HIS A 320 10.04 -17.45 -9.53
CA HIS A 320 8.66 -16.98 -9.58
C HIS A 320 8.55 -15.49 -9.95
N LEU A 321 9.65 -14.73 -9.91
CA LEU A 321 9.61 -13.28 -10.13
C LEU A 321 8.98 -12.87 -11.47
N PRO A 322 9.30 -13.54 -12.61
CA PRO A 322 8.64 -13.23 -13.88
C PRO A 322 7.11 -13.37 -13.83
N HIS A 323 6.59 -14.34 -13.06
CA HIS A 323 5.15 -14.52 -12.88
C HIS A 323 4.54 -13.34 -12.12
N GLU A 324 5.14 -12.93 -11.00
CA GLU A 324 4.64 -11.79 -10.22
C GLU A 324 4.75 -10.46 -10.96
N ILE A 325 5.81 -10.26 -11.76
CA ILE A 325 5.93 -9.08 -12.62
C ILE A 325 4.84 -9.07 -13.69
N ALA A 326 4.44 -10.23 -14.21
CA ALA A 326 3.34 -10.30 -15.15
C ALA A 326 2.01 -9.88 -14.50
N HIS A 327 1.76 -10.21 -13.23
CA HIS A 327 0.61 -9.65 -12.49
C HIS A 327 0.69 -8.13 -12.38
N ALA A 328 1.85 -7.56 -12.05
CA ALA A 328 2.04 -6.11 -12.00
C ALA A 328 1.81 -5.45 -13.37
N ILE A 329 2.29 -6.06 -14.46
CA ILE A 329 2.06 -5.58 -15.83
C ILE A 329 0.57 -5.59 -16.14
N HIS A 330 -0.12 -6.69 -15.83
CA HIS A 330 -1.56 -6.80 -16.04
C HIS A 330 -2.30 -5.69 -15.30
N GLU A 331 -2.00 -5.48 -14.02
CA GLU A 331 -2.75 -4.53 -13.19
C GLU A 331 -2.44 -3.07 -13.56
N HIS A 332 -1.15 -2.74 -13.73
CA HIS A 332 -0.68 -1.35 -13.75
C HIS A 332 -0.18 -0.85 -15.11
N ALA A 333 0.12 -1.73 -16.06
CA ALA A 333 0.74 -1.34 -17.34
C ALA A 333 -0.11 -1.63 -18.58
N LEU A 334 -0.95 -2.67 -18.57
CA LEU A 334 -1.92 -2.91 -19.65
C LEU A 334 -3.04 -1.86 -19.60
N ASP A 335 -3.50 -1.46 -20.78
CA ASP A 335 -4.71 -0.64 -20.89
C ASP A 335 -5.98 -1.49 -20.74
N ASP A 336 -7.12 -0.82 -20.62
CA ASP A 336 -8.41 -1.48 -20.38
C ASP A 336 -8.84 -2.38 -21.54
N ALA A 337 -8.42 -2.08 -22.77
CA ALA A 337 -8.76 -2.89 -23.94
C ALA A 337 -8.00 -4.21 -23.91
N ASP A 338 -6.70 -4.17 -23.61
CA ASP A 338 -5.86 -5.36 -23.46
C ASP A 338 -6.32 -6.24 -22.27
N LYS A 339 -6.63 -5.62 -21.13
CA LYS A 339 -7.22 -6.32 -19.97
C LYS A 339 -8.54 -7.00 -20.33
N HIS A 340 -9.43 -6.28 -21.01
CA HIS A 340 -10.71 -6.83 -21.45
C HIS A 340 -10.52 -8.00 -22.43
N HIS A 341 -9.57 -7.89 -23.36
CA HIS A 341 -9.22 -8.97 -24.29
C HIS A 341 -8.80 -10.25 -23.55
N ILE A 342 -7.94 -10.13 -22.53
CA ILE A 342 -7.54 -11.27 -21.68
C ILE A 342 -8.76 -11.88 -20.98
N THR A 343 -9.65 -11.07 -20.39
CA THR A 343 -10.87 -11.57 -19.74
C THR A 343 -11.76 -12.34 -20.71
N LEU A 344 -11.93 -11.87 -21.95
CA LEU A 344 -12.70 -12.57 -22.97
C LEU A 344 -12.06 -13.90 -23.34
N LEU A 345 -10.74 -13.91 -23.59
CA LEU A 345 -10.00 -15.12 -23.92
C LEU A 345 -10.04 -16.17 -22.80
N TYR A 346 -9.92 -15.74 -21.54
CA TYR A 346 -10.06 -16.62 -20.39
C TYR A 346 -11.45 -17.28 -20.36
N ARG A 347 -12.52 -16.49 -20.50
CA ARG A 347 -13.91 -16.99 -20.50
C ARG A 347 -14.18 -17.94 -21.65
N ASP A 348 -13.72 -17.63 -22.84
CA ASP A 348 -13.86 -18.49 -24.03
C ASP A 348 -13.10 -19.81 -23.83
N ARG A 349 -11.94 -19.77 -23.15
CA ARG A 349 -11.15 -20.97 -22.89
C ARG A 349 -11.76 -21.86 -21.81
N LEU A 350 -12.41 -21.30 -20.80
CA LEU A 350 -13.16 -22.10 -19.82
C LEU A 350 -14.26 -22.97 -20.45
N GLN A 351 -14.75 -22.61 -21.64
CA GLN A 351 -15.75 -23.40 -22.38
C GLN A 351 -15.14 -24.55 -23.21
N GLN A 352 -13.81 -24.73 -23.17
CA GLN A 352 -13.08 -25.73 -23.95
C GLN A 352 -12.46 -26.77 -23.01
N PRO A 353 -13.06 -27.97 -22.86
CA PRO A 353 -12.58 -29.00 -21.94
C PRO A 353 -11.11 -29.43 -22.18
N ASP A 354 -10.68 -29.41 -23.44
CA ASP A 354 -9.35 -29.84 -23.87
C ASP A 354 -8.41 -28.65 -24.15
N ALA A 355 -8.70 -27.48 -23.59
CA ALA A 355 -7.87 -26.30 -23.78
C ALA A 355 -6.42 -26.55 -23.33
N PRO A 356 -5.41 -26.22 -24.17
CA PRO A 356 -4.01 -26.36 -23.78
C PRO A 356 -3.61 -25.23 -22.83
N TRP A 357 -3.84 -25.39 -21.53
CA TRP A 357 -3.43 -24.41 -20.53
C TRP A 357 -1.90 -24.32 -20.41
N PRO A 358 -1.31 -23.12 -20.26
CA PRO A 358 0.14 -22.95 -20.11
C PRO A 358 0.68 -23.54 -18.78
N GLY A 359 -0.20 -23.74 -17.80
CA GLY A 359 0.08 -24.44 -16.54
C GLY A 359 -1.19 -24.67 -15.72
N ASN A 360 -1.07 -25.46 -14.64
CA ASN A 360 -2.23 -25.88 -13.83
C ASN A 360 -2.98 -24.74 -13.14
N TYR A 361 -2.31 -23.61 -12.87
CA TYR A 361 -2.92 -22.44 -12.23
C TYR A 361 -3.58 -21.48 -13.22
N ALA A 362 -3.28 -21.59 -14.52
CA ALA A 362 -3.78 -20.66 -15.53
C ALA A 362 -5.31 -20.71 -15.71
N SER A 363 -5.97 -21.79 -15.28
CA SER A 363 -7.43 -21.91 -15.33
C SER A 363 -8.14 -21.27 -14.13
N THR A 364 -7.42 -20.81 -13.11
CA THR A 364 -8.02 -20.31 -11.86
C THR A 364 -8.73 -18.98 -12.04
N ASN A 365 -8.11 -18.04 -12.75
CA ASN A 365 -8.69 -16.74 -13.13
C ASN A 365 -7.89 -16.13 -14.31
N GLU A 366 -8.38 -15.02 -14.87
CA GLU A 366 -7.75 -14.34 -16.01
C GLU A 366 -6.36 -13.75 -15.70
N HIS A 367 -6.08 -13.36 -14.45
CA HIS A 367 -4.79 -12.83 -14.04
C HIS A 367 -3.72 -13.93 -14.06
N GLU A 368 -4.04 -15.09 -13.49
CA GLU A 368 -3.20 -16.28 -13.54
C GLU A 368 -2.98 -16.79 -14.97
N LEU A 369 -4.01 -16.73 -15.82
CA LEU A 369 -3.85 -17.04 -17.24
C LEU A 369 -2.80 -16.14 -17.88
N PHE A 370 -2.92 -14.83 -17.71
CA PHE A 370 -1.96 -13.87 -18.28
C PHE A 370 -0.56 -14.11 -17.73
N ALA A 371 -0.40 -14.23 -16.42
CA ALA A 371 0.90 -14.41 -15.80
C ALA A 371 1.61 -15.69 -16.27
N GLN A 372 0.87 -16.81 -16.41
CA GLN A 372 1.43 -18.06 -16.94
C GLN A 372 1.73 -18.00 -18.44
N LEU A 373 0.92 -17.31 -19.24
CA LEU A 373 1.21 -17.07 -20.66
C LEU A 373 2.46 -16.21 -20.83
N SER A 374 2.64 -15.21 -19.98
CA SER A 374 3.80 -14.33 -19.99
C SER A 374 5.10 -15.08 -19.66
N THR A 375 5.12 -15.89 -18.62
CA THR A 375 6.32 -16.70 -18.30
C THR A 375 6.63 -17.74 -19.38
N THR A 376 5.59 -18.32 -19.98
CA THR A 376 5.70 -19.22 -21.14
C THR A 376 6.29 -18.49 -22.35
N TYR A 377 5.84 -17.27 -22.63
CA TYR A 377 6.31 -16.44 -23.73
C TYR A 377 7.78 -16.05 -23.57
N THR A 378 8.18 -15.65 -22.36
CA THR A 378 9.56 -15.22 -22.05
C THR A 378 10.53 -16.36 -21.78
N GLY A 379 10.07 -17.62 -21.79
CA GLY A 379 10.95 -18.75 -21.52
C GLY A 379 11.31 -18.91 -20.03
N THR A 380 10.51 -18.37 -19.13
CA THR A 380 10.73 -18.39 -17.67
C THR A 380 9.74 -19.27 -16.90
N ASN A 381 8.93 -20.08 -17.60
CA ASN A 381 8.01 -21.03 -16.98
C ASN A 381 8.76 -22.28 -16.48
N HIS A 382 9.08 -22.29 -15.19
CA HIS A 382 9.86 -23.35 -14.54
C HIS A 382 9.03 -24.61 -14.21
N GLY A 383 7.69 -24.54 -14.21
CA GLY A 383 6.81 -25.67 -13.88
C GLY A 383 6.54 -26.62 -15.05
N HIS A 384 6.70 -26.15 -16.30
CA HIS A 384 6.40 -26.91 -17.52
C HIS A 384 7.44 -26.65 -18.61
N VAL A 385 8.59 -27.33 -18.52
CA VAL A 385 9.72 -27.17 -19.44
C VAL A 385 9.37 -27.37 -20.93
N THR A 386 8.28 -28.10 -21.25
CA THR A 386 7.83 -28.32 -22.64
C THR A 386 7.06 -27.15 -23.23
N ASN A 387 6.60 -26.21 -22.40
CA ASN A 387 5.79 -25.07 -22.78
C ASN A 387 6.55 -23.76 -22.58
N ASN A 388 7.86 -23.74 -22.82
CA ASN A 388 8.70 -22.63 -22.38
C ASN A 388 9.44 -21.96 -23.55
N SER A 389 8.69 -21.27 -24.40
CA SER A 389 9.22 -20.51 -25.54
C SER A 389 8.12 -19.61 -26.14
N HIS A 390 8.52 -18.48 -26.73
CA HIS A 390 7.62 -17.59 -27.48
C HIS A 390 6.86 -18.29 -28.62
N ILE A 391 7.37 -19.42 -29.12
CA ILE A 391 6.74 -20.26 -30.16
C ILE A 391 5.49 -20.97 -29.60
N TRP A 392 5.48 -21.33 -28.32
CA TRP A 392 4.37 -22.08 -27.74
C TRP A 392 3.06 -21.26 -27.72
N PRO A 393 3.03 -20.01 -27.18
CA PRO A 393 1.84 -19.16 -27.28
C PRO A 393 1.43 -18.92 -28.72
N HIS A 394 2.39 -18.71 -29.63
CA HIS A 394 2.10 -18.53 -31.06
C HIS A 394 1.31 -19.72 -31.64
N LYS A 395 1.69 -20.95 -31.29
CA LYS A 395 1.06 -22.17 -31.80
C LYS A 395 -0.23 -22.55 -31.08
N LYS A 396 -0.31 -22.35 -29.77
CA LYS A 396 -1.40 -22.86 -28.92
C LYS A 396 -2.44 -21.81 -28.55
N TRP A 397 -2.06 -20.54 -28.60
CA TRP A 397 -2.86 -19.38 -28.23
C TRP A 397 -2.62 -18.21 -29.20
N PRO A 398 -2.78 -18.41 -30.52
CA PRO A 398 -2.44 -17.38 -31.52
C PRO A 398 -3.18 -16.05 -31.30
N GLU A 399 -4.37 -16.09 -30.71
CA GLU A 399 -5.17 -14.93 -30.32
C GLU A 399 -4.56 -14.06 -29.19
N THR A 400 -3.68 -14.62 -28.36
CA THR A 400 -2.93 -13.88 -27.33
C THR A 400 -1.57 -13.38 -27.83
N PHE A 401 -1.04 -13.97 -28.90
CA PHE A 401 0.33 -13.73 -29.34
C PHE A 401 0.61 -12.26 -29.70
N PRO A 402 -0.28 -11.53 -30.42
CA PRO A 402 -0.06 -10.09 -30.66
C PRO A 402 0.06 -9.29 -29.37
N LEU A 403 -0.77 -9.59 -28.36
CA LEU A 403 -0.71 -8.93 -27.07
C LEU A 403 0.61 -9.20 -26.34
N LEU A 404 1.04 -10.47 -26.29
CA LEU A 404 2.31 -10.86 -25.64
C LEU A 404 3.51 -10.23 -26.36
N ARG A 405 3.52 -10.24 -27.69
CA ARG A 405 4.54 -9.59 -28.52
C ARG A 405 4.57 -8.07 -28.31
N ASN A 406 3.41 -7.43 -28.23
CA ASN A 406 3.34 -6.01 -27.94
C ASN A 406 3.79 -5.71 -26.51
N THR A 407 3.53 -6.59 -25.55
CA THR A 407 3.91 -6.39 -24.14
C THR A 407 5.40 -6.59 -23.91
N TYR A 408 5.99 -7.64 -24.47
CA TYR A 408 7.36 -8.09 -24.16
C TYR A 408 8.36 -7.88 -25.30
N GLY A 409 7.92 -7.44 -26.48
CA GLY A 409 8.74 -7.39 -27.68
C GLY A 409 8.74 -8.71 -28.47
N PRO A 410 9.30 -8.73 -29.69
CA PRO A 410 9.16 -9.83 -30.65
C PRO A 410 9.92 -11.11 -30.31
N ASN A 411 11.01 -11.02 -29.55
CA ASN A 411 11.83 -12.15 -29.17
C ASN A 411 12.48 -11.85 -27.82
N PRO A 412 11.77 -12.07 -26.70
CA PRO A 412 12.40 -11.97 -25.39
C PRO A 412 13.48 -13.06 -25.32
N THR A 413 14.74 -12.64 -25.45
CA THR A 413 15.87 -13.56 -25.44
C THR A 413 15.97 -14.14 -24.03
N ASN A 414 15.89 -15.47 -23.90
CA ASN A 414 16.16 -16.11 -22.63
C ASN A 414 17.65 -15.94 -22.33
N ILE A 415 18.01 -15.03 -21.44
CA ILE A 415 19.40 -14.73 -21.14
C ILE A 415 20.04 -15.92 -20.37
N HIS A 416 19.24 -16.76 -19.72
CA HIS A 416 19.65 -18.07 -19.21
C HIS A 416 19.24 -19.17 -20.19
N GLN A 417 19.70 -19.11 -21.44
CA GLN A 417 19.85 -20.36 -22.18
C GLN A 417 20.85 -21.20 -21.39
N ARG A 418 20.32 -22.12 -20.57
CA ARG A 418 21.11 -23.18 -19.95
C ARG A 418 22.03 -23.68 -21.04
N HIS A 419 23.34 -23.77 -20.74
CA HIS A 419 24.24 -24.59 -21.51
C HIS A 419 23.47 -25.83 -21.97
N PRO A 420 23.43 -26.15 -23.28
CA PRO A 420 22.75 -27.35 -23.74
C PRO A 420 23.26 -28.46 -22.86
N ALA A 421 22.34 -29.08 -22.11
CA ALA A 421 22.69 -30.06 -21.10
C ALA A 421 23.71 -30.99 -21.75
N THR A 422 24.97 -30.91 -21.31
CA THR A 422 25.97 -31.89 -21.68
C THR A 422 25.28 -33.21 -21.42
N THR A 423 25.20 -34.04 -22.46
CA THR A 423 24.48 -35.31 -22.46
C THR A 423 25.10 -36.25 -21.44
N ASP A 424 24.97 -35.96 -20.16
CA ASP A 424 25.26 -36.84 -19.06
C ASP A 424 24.04 -37.74 -18.97
N LYS A 425 24.26 -38.94 -19.52
CA LYS A 425 23.41 -40.10 -19.38
C LYS A 425 23.37 -40.48 -17.89
N HIS A 426 22.61 -39.75 -17.08
CA HIS A 426 22.19 -40.26 -15.78
C HIS A 426 20.90 -41.09 -15.93
N PRO A 427 20.87 -42.30 -15.34
CA PRO A 427 19.78 -43.24 -15.53
C PRO A 427 18.51 -42.73 -14.83
N HIS A 428 17.37 -43.00 -15.47
CA HIS A 428 16.02 -42.76 -14.98
C HIS A 428 15.87 -42.92 -13.47
N HIS A 429 15.66 -41.80 -12.77
CA HIS A 429 15.00 -41.83 -11.47
C HIS A 429 13.49 -41.96 -11.71
N THR A 430 12.97 -43.13 -11.36
CA THR A 430 11.53 -43.41 -11.31
C THR A 430 10.83 -42.48 -10.33
N ALA A 431 9.60 -42.10 -10.70
CA ALA A 431 8.70 -41.29 -9.91
C ALA A 431 8.67 -41.71 -8.44
N SER A 432 8.96 -40.74 -7.55
CA SER A 432 8.68 -40.87 -6.13
C SER A 432 7.17 -40.80 -5.92
N THR A 433 6.55 -41.96 -5.79
CA THR A 433 5.20 -42.09 -5.25
C THR A 433 5.26 -41.73 -3.77
N ASN A 434 4.62 -40.62 -3.39
CA ASN A 434 4.32 -40.37 -1.98
C ASN A 434 3.50 -41.55 -1.43
N PRO A 435 3.87 -42.15 -0.28
CA PRO A 435 3.03 -43.14 0.37
C PRO A 435 1.74 -42.47 0.90
N PRO A 436 0.61 -43.19 0.94
CA PRO A 436 -0.63 -42.67 1.50
C PRO A 436 -0.46 -42.39 2.99
N SER A 437 -0.99 -41.26 3.44
CA SER A 437 -1.08 -40.90 4.86
C SER A 437 -1.79 -41.99 5.67
N PRO A 438 -1.34 -42.29 6.91
CA PRO A 438 -1.97 -43.30 7.74
C PRO A 438 -3.34 -42.83 8.23
N THR A 439 -4.33 -43.71 8.07
CA THR A 439 -5.67 -43.62 8.64
C THR A 439 -5.62 -43.42 10.16
N PRO A 440 -6.30 -42.40 10.73
CA PRO A 440 -6.44 -42.30 12.17
C PRO A 440 -7.42 -43.36 12.70
N ALA A 441 -7.03 -44.04 13.77
CA ALA A 441 -7.87 -44.99 14.49
C ALA A 441 -9.15 -44.32 15.00
N GLN A 442 -10.28 -45.00 14.80
CA GLN A 442 -11.56 -44.67 15.43
C GLN A 442 -11.51 -45.05 16.91
N ASP A 443 -11.53 -44.05 17.79
CA ASP A 443 -12.06 -44.23 19.15
C ASP A 443 -13.35 -43.42 19.29
N THR A 444 -14.41 -44.15 19.59
CA THR A 444 -15.77 -43.65 19.81
C THR A 444 -15.90 -43.20 21.26
N PRO A 445 -16.57 -42.07 21.52
CA PRO A 445 -17.75 -42.15 22.36
C PRO A 445 -18.96 -41.36 21.81
N GLU A 446 -20.14 -41.96 21.99
CA GLU A 446 -21.48 -41.44 21.68
C GLU A 446 -21.97 -40.36 22.70
N PRO A 447 -23.09 -39.64 22.47
CA PRO A 447 -23.11 -38.17 22.42
C PRO A 447 -23.94 -37.51 23.56
N PRO A 448 -24.20 -36.18 23.49
CA PRO A 448 -25.55 -35.84 23.06
C PRO A 448 -25.68 -34.61 22.13
N SER A 449 -26.60 -34.77 21.19
CA SER A 449 -27.75 -33.88 20.90
C SER A 449 -27.53 -32.47 20.32
N THR A 450 -28.19 -32.31 19.16
CA THR A 450 -28.90 -31.11 18.63
C THR A 450 -28.09 -29.90 18.19
N ALA A 451 -27.97 -29.71 16.87
CA ALA A 451 -28.81 -28.74 16.14
C ALA A 451 -28.48 -28.71 14.63
N THR A 452 -29.57 -28.70 13.87
CA THR A 452 -29.81 -28.57 12.43
C THR A 452 -28.98 -27.51 11.69
N TYR A 453 -28.56 -27.78 10.44
CA TYR A 453 -28.69 -26.79 9.36
C TYR A 453 -29.06 -27.45 8.03
N ALA A 454 -30.33 -27.27 7.66
CA ALA A 454 -30.86 -27.52 6.35
C ALA A 454 -30.73 -26.25 5.49
N LYS A 455 -30.07 -26.44 4.36
CA LYS A 455 -30.26 -25.78 3.05
C LYS A 455 -31.57 -24.97 2.91
N MET A 456 -31.46 -23.65 2.68
CA MET A 456 -32.45 -22.91 1.89
C MET A 456 -31.83 -21.75 1.10
N ARG A 457 -32.10 -21.77 -0.21
CA ARG A 457 -32.12 -20.60 -1.10
C ARG A 457 -33.24 -19.67 -0.65
N SER A 458 -33.04 -18.35 -0.75
CA SER A 458 -34.13 -17.38 -0.69
C SER A 458 -33.92 -16.27 -1.74
N THR A 459 -34.80 -16.30 -2.73
CA THR A 459 -35.24 -15.18 -3.57
C THR A 459 -36.28 -14.33 -2.82
N GLY A 460 -36.23 -13.01 -2.98
CA GLY A 460 -37.30 -12.07 -2.57
C GLY A 460 -36.75 -10.63 -2.59
N ASN A 461 -36.96 -9.84 -3.64
CA ASN A 461 -38.19 -9.09 -3.96
C ASN A 461 -38.75 -8.31 -2.76
N ASN A 462 -38.60 -6.99 -2.76
CA ASN A 462 -39.54 -6.14 -2.03
C ASN A 462 -39.78 -4.80 -2.75
N LYS A 463 -41.03 -4.65 -3.21
CA LYS A 463 -41.65 -3.38 -3.57
C LYS A 463 -42.01 -2.66 -2.27
N ASN A 464 -41.81 -1.35 -2.20
CA ASN A 464 -42.76 -0.52 -1.47
C ASN A 464 -42.94 0.83 -2.17
N SER A 465 -44.19 1.25 -2.29
CA SER A 465 -44.68 2.46 -2.96
C SER A 465 -45.55 3.23 -1.97
N GLN A 466 -45.77 4.52 -2.28
CA GLN A 466 -46.72 5.49 -1.71
C GLN A 466 -46.20 6.27 -0.48
N ASN A 467 -46.26 7.61 -0.37
CA ASN A 467 -47.00 8.71 -1.01
C ASN A 467 -46.06 9.94 -1.09
N GLY A 468 -46.07 10.89 -2.03
CA GLY A 468 -47.17 11.63 -2.64
C GLY A 468 -47.33 12.99 -1.94
N HIS A 469 -46.79 14.09 -2.49
CA HIS A 469 -47.24 15.50 -2.33
C HIS A 469 -46.45 16.42 -3.29
N SER A 470 -47.14 16.99 -4.29
CA SER A 470 -46.76 18.25 -4.96
C SER A 470 -47.42 19.42 -4.21
N PRO A 471 -46.93 20.67 -4.32
CA PRO A 471 -47.39 21.50 -5.44
C PRO A 471 -46.43 22.61 -5.94
N THR A 472 -46.69 22.99 -7.20
CA THR A 472 -46.68 24.34 -7.80
C THR A 472 -45.37 25.08 -8.11
N GLU A 473 -45.23 25.34 -9.42
CA GLU A 473 -44.50 26.41 -10.07
C GLU A 473 -44.75 27.79 -9.44
N LYS A 474 -43.67 28.57 -9.29
CA LYS A 474 -43.72 30.03 -9.47
C LYS A 474 -42.46 30.49 -10.20
N THR A 475 -42.68 30.95 -11.43
CA THR A 475 -41.81 31.83 -12.20
C THR A 475 -41.49 33.10 -11.42
N SER A 476 -40.22 33.49 -11.35
CA SER A 476 -39.83 34.88 -11.09
C SER A 476 -38.47 35.17 -11.74
N SER A 477 -38.56 35.99 -12.79
CA SER A 477 -37.48 36.66 -13.48
C SER A 477 -36.81 37.68 -12.56
N THR A 478 -35.48 37.62 -12.42
CA THR A 478 -34.70 38.76 -11.90
C THR A 478 -33.35 38.87 -12.60
N ARG A 479 -33.30 39.82 -13.53
CA ARG A 479 -32.25 40.82 -13.79
C ARG A 479 -30.79 40.47 -13.45
N ILE A 480 -29.98 40.41 -14.51
CA ILE A 480 -28.53 40.64 -14.53
C ILE A 480 -28.22 42.10 -14.12
N PRO A 481 -27.18 42.32 -13.31
CA PRO A 481 -26.31 43.47 -13.49
C PRO A 481 -24.89 43.03 -13.85
N SER A 482 -24.41 43.65 -14.92
CA SER A 482 -23.05 43.64 -15.41
C SER A 482 -22.11 44.38 -14.44
N GLY A 483 -20.92 43.81 -14.25
CA GLY A 483 -19.67 44.55 -14.05
C GLY A 483 -19.18 44.68 -12.61
N ALA A 484 -18.05 44.04 -12.31
CA ALA A 484 -16.87 44.71 -11.76
C ALA A 484 -15.67 43.75 -11.73
N THR A 485 -14.62 44.18 -12.42
CA THR A 485 -13.25 43.69 -12.38
C THR A 485 -12.73 43.59 -10.94
N GLN A 486 -12.20 42.44 -10.53
CA GLN A 486 -11.26 42.40 -9.40
C GLN A 486 -10.05 41.55 -9.77
N GLN A 487 -8.91 42.24 -9.75
CA GLN A 487 -7.55 41.74 -9.81
C GLN A 487 -7.31 40.78 -8.63
N THR A 488 -6.96 39.52 -8.92
CA THR A 488 -6.37 38.64 -7.92
C THR A 488 -4.89 38.98 -7.79
N ALA A 489 -4.54 39.66 -6.69
CA ALA A 489 -3.16 39.83 -6.27
C ALA A 489 -2.60 38.50 -5.78
N THR A 490 -1.57 38.01 -6.48
CA THR A 490 -0.73 36.89 -6.06
C THR A 490 0.08 37.29 -4.82
N VAL A 491 -0.26 36.73 -3.66
CA VAL A 491 0.62 36.78 -2.48
C VAL A 491 1.60 35.62 -2.60
N LYS A 492 2.82 35.92 -3.05
CA LYS A 492 3.98 35.07 -2.79
C LYS A 492 4.25 35.09 -1.29
N ARG A 493 4.01 33.97 -0.60
CA ARG A 493 4.66 33.69 0.69
C ARG A 493 5.82 32.76 0.42
N ALA A 494 7.02 33.29 0.65
CA ALA A 494 8.24 32.49 0.75
C ALA A 494 8.23 31.74 2.08
N MET A 495 8.50 30.43 2.00
CA MET A 495 9.25 29.68 3.00
C MET A 495 10.37 28.95 2.27
#